data_AF-A0ABD0BTZ5-F1
#
_entry.id   AF-A0ABD0BTZ5-F1
#
_cell.length_a   1.000
_cell.length_b   1.000
_cell.length_c   1.000
_cell.angle_alpha   90.00
_cell.angle_beta   90.00
_cell.angle_gamma   90.00
#
_symmetry.space_group_name_H-M   'P 1'
#
loop_
_entity.id
_entity.type
_entity.pdbx_description
1 polymer ?
#
loop_
_entity_poly.entity_id
_entity_poly.type
_entity_poly.pdbx_seq_one_letter_code
_entity_poly.pdbx_strand_id
1 'polypeptide(L)'
;MHRRIDVLTDNLPEVTEAKAWFRPETRRVAPITLDVMWDHFLSRHWSRLSPDMSLPEFVRYAHAQVSIILPDSPPRFVNLNNYLWSERWLERYREMDFIQNVLNGMASRRPRLDALRDSWHDLDEHYDALETRFWQFYPRMMTQAKNKEL
;
A
#
# COMPACT_ATOMS: atom_id res chain seq x y z
N MET A 1 -6.32 9.68 8.96
CA MET A 1 -6.64 9.64 7.52
C MET A 1 -6.47 8.23 6.97
N HIS A 2 -5.28 7.60 7.08
CA HIS A 2 -5.05 6.16 6.77
C HIS A 2 -6.18 5.26 7.31
N ARG A 3 -6.37 5.18 8.64
CA ARG A 3 -7.47 4.37 9.24
C ARG A 3 -8.89 4.61 8.71
N ARG A 4 -9.21 5.80 8.18
CA ARG A 4 -10.54 6.07 7.62
C ARG A 4 -10.65 5.52 6.21
N ILE A 5 -9.61 5.69 5.40
CA ILE A 5 -9.52 5.07 4.09
C ILE A 5 -9.49 3.55 4.26
N ASP A 6 -8.69 3.02 5.20
CA ASP A 6 -8.59 1.58 5.50
C ASP A 6 -9.96 0.97 5.84
N VAL A 7 -10.74 1.61 6.73
CA VAL A 7 -12.09 1.16 7.11
C VAL A 7 -13.08 1.25 5.94
N LEU A 8 -12.93 2.25 5.06
CA LEU A 8 -13.78 2.39 3.89
C LEU A 8 -13.44 1.37 2.81
N THR A 9 -12.15 1.07 2.60
CA THR A 9 -11.69 0.01 1.69
C THR A 9 -12.02 -1.38 2.20
N ASP A 10 -11.92 -1.61 3.51
CA ASP A 10 -12.02 -2.95 4.09
C ASP A 10 -13.41 -3.57 3.94
N ASN A 11 -14.44 -2.73 3.80
CA ASN A 11 -15.84 -3.13 3.65
C ASN A 11 -16.31 -3.16 2.18
N LEU A 12 -15.43 -2.86 1.22
CA LEU A 12 -15.79 -2.95 -0.18
C LEU A 12 -16.01 -4.43 -0.57
N PRO A 13 -17.03 -4.74 -1.38
CA PRO A 13 -17.26 -6.09 -1.86
C PRO A 13 -16.02 -6.70 -2.52
N GLU A 14 -15.29 -5.91 -3.30
CA GLU A 14 -14.07 -6.33 -4.02
C GLU A 14 -12.94 -6.71 -3.05
N VAL A 15 -12.77 -5.94 -1.97
CA VAL A 15 -11.75 -6.21 -0.94
C VAL A 15 -12.16 -7.41 -0.07
N THR A 16 -13.46 -7.55 0.22
CA THR A 16 -13.99 -8.71 0.95
C THR A 16 -13.79 -10.00 0.17
N GLU A 17 -14.04 -9.98 -1.14
CA GLU A 17 -13.78 -11.10 -2.03
C GLU A 17 -12.28 -11.43 -2.09
N ALA A 18 -11.42 -10.41 -2.27
CA ALA A 18 -9.97 -10.60 -2.30
C ALA A 18 -9.42 -11.22 -1.00
N LYS A 19 -9.96 -10.85 0.18
CA LYS A 19 -9.60 -11.46 1.46
C LYS A 19 -9.92 -12.96 1.51
N ALA A 20 -10.94 -13.41 0.78
CA ALA A 20 -11.34 -14.82 0.74
C ALA A 20 -10.37 -15.70 -0.08
N TRP A 21 -9.59 -15.10 -0.99
CA TRP A 21 -8.59 -15.81 -1.80
C TRP A 21 -7.37 -16.25 -0.98
N PHE A 22 -7.08 -15.60 0.14
CA PHE A 22 -5.98 -15.98 1.02
C PHE A 22 -6.21 -17.36 1.64
N ARG A 23 -5.14 -18.17 1.67
CA ARG A 23 -5.11 -19.46 2.38
C ARG A 23 -5.45 -19.30 3.87
N PRO A 24 -6.01 -20.33 4.53
CA PRO A 24 -6.39 -20.25 5.94
C PRO A 24 -5.28 -19.74 6.87
N GLU A 25 -4.02 -20.09 6.59
CA GLU A 25 -2.84 -19.76 7.39
C GLU A 25 -2.48 -18.26 7.31
N THR A 26 -2.70 -17.64 6.15
CA THR A 26 -2.36 -16.24 5.86
C THR A 26 -3.56 -15.30 5.92
N ARG A 27 -4.80 -15.83 5.97
CA ARG A 27 -6.04 -15.04 5.99
C ARG A 27 -6.10 -13.95 7.06
N ARG A 28 -5.52 -14.21 8.24
CA ARG A 28 -5.48 -13.23 9.34
C ARG A 28 -4.67 -11.96 9.00
N VAL A 29 -3.71 -12.07 8.08
CA VAL A 29 -2.88 -10.94 7.62
C VAL A 29 -3.31 -10.43 6.23
N ALA A 30 -4.39 -10.97 5.66
CA ALA A 30 -4.91 -10.55 4.36
C ALA A 30 -5.17 -9.04 4.27
N PRO A 31 -5.77 -8.36 5.27
CA PRO A 31 -6.00 -6.92 5.17
C PRO A 31 -4.70 -6.12 5.01
N ILE A 32 -3.66 -6.46 5.78
CA ILE A 32 -2.35 -5.78 5.71
C ILE A 32 -1.66 -6.11 4.38
N THR A 33 -1.76 -7.36 3.93
CA THR A 33 -1.11 -7.80 2.70
C THR A 33 -1.75 -7.15 1.47
N LEU A 34 -3.09 -7.02 1.46
CA LEU A 34 -3.83 -6.33 0.41
C LEU A 34 -3.53 -4.82 0.37
N ASP A 35 -3.37 -4.18 1.52
CA ASP A 35 -2.99 -2.76 1.60
C ASP A 35 -1.67 -2.48 0.84
N VAL A 36 -0.66 -3.32 1.11
CA VAL A 36 0.63 -3.28 0.40
C VAL A 36 0.47 -3.57 -1.10
N MET A 37 -0.44 -4.46 -1.48
CA MET A 37 -0.71 -4.78 -2.89
C MET A 37 -1.44 -3.64 -3.62
N TRP A 38 -2.30 -2.89 -2.94
CA TRP A 38 -2.94 -1.71 -3.53
C TRP A 38 -1.91 -0.60 -3.79
N ASP A 39 -0.95 -0.42 -2.89
CA ASP A 39 0.19 0.48 -3.11
C ASP A 39 1.07 0.03 -4.28
N HIS A 40 1.26 -1.29 -4.46
CA HIS A 40 1.94 -1.85 -5.62
C HIS A 40 1.26 -1.42 -6.91
N PHE A 41 -0.04 -1.69 -7.06
CA PHE A 41 -0.79 -1.33 -8.26
C PHE A 41 -0.86 0.18 -8.48
N LEU A 42 -1.00 0.97 -7.41
CA LEU A 42 -0.94 2.42 -7.49
C LEU A 42 0.39 2.91 -8.07
N SER A 43 1.52 2.40 -7.55
CA SER A 43 2.86 2.76 -8.04
C SER A 43 3.08 2.27 -9.47
N ARG A 44 2.63 1.04 -9.78
CA ARG A 44 2.77 0.40 -11.09
C ARG A 44 1.97 1.10 -12.19
N HIS A 45 0.79 1.62 -11.85
CA HIS A 45 -0.16 2.25 -12.78
C HIS A 45 -0.23 3.76 -12.64
N TRP A 46 0.74 4.36 -11.95
CA TRP A 46 0.72 5.78 -11.61
C TRP A 46 0.45 6.69 -12.82
N SER A 47 1.09 6.44 -13.96
CA SER A 47 0.93 7.25 -15.17
C SER A 47 -0.50 7.27 -15.72
N ARG A 48 -1.29 6.23 -15.44
CA ARG A 48 -2.70 6.15 -15.84
C ARG A 48 -3.62 6.82 -14.81
N LEU A 49 -3.25 6.80 -13.52
CA LEU A 49 -4.02 7.37 -12.42
C LEU A 49 -3.79 8.87 -12.23
N SER A 50 -2.56 9.33 -12.47
CA SER A 50 -2.11 10.71 -12.33
C SER A 50 -1.23 11.10 -13.53
N PRO A 51 -1.84 11.32 -14.72
CA PRO A 51 -1.09 11.64 -15.93
C PRO A 51 -0.39 13.01 -15.87
N ASP A 52 -0.90 13.95 -15.07
CA ASP A 52 -0.40 15.33 -14.99
C ASP A 52 0.86 15.50 -14.13
N MET A 53 1.23 14.48 -13.36
CA MET A 53 2.39 14.52 -12.46
C MET A 53 3.03 13.14 -12.37
N SER A 54 4.31 13.03 -12.73
CA SER A 54 5.01 11.74 -12.64
C SER A 54 5.21 11.30 -11.19
N LEU A 55 5.36 10.00 -10.96
CA LEU A 55 5.59 9.47 -9.61
C LEU A 55 6.85 10.09 -8.95
N PRO A 56 7.99 10.22 -9.64
CA PRO A 56 9.17 10.86 -9.04
C PRO A 56 8.92 12.34 -8.67
N GLU A 57 8.14 13.08 -9.46
CA GLU A 57 7.76 14.46 -9.13
C GLU A 57 6.88 14.53 -7.90
N PHE A 58 5.86 13.66 -7.84
CA PHE A 58 4.98 13.56 -6.68
C PHE A 58 5.76 13.19 -5.41
N VAL A 59 6.67 12.22 -5.50
CA VAL A 59 7.52 11.80 -4.36
C VAL A 59 8.39 12.95 -3.87
N ARG A 60 9.02 13.73 -4.78
CA ARG A 60 9.79 14.93 -4.40
C ARG A 60 8.91 15.99 -3.73
N TYR A 61 7.72 16.23 -4.29
CA TYR A 61 6.76 17.16 -3.73
C TYR A 61 6.34 16.73 -2.31
N ALA A 62 5.93 15.48 -2.13
CA ALA A 62 5.53 14.92 -0.84
C ALA A 62 6.68 14.98 0.18
N HIS A 63 7.90 14.63 -0.23
CA HIS A 63 9.08 14.73 0.63
C HIS A 63 9.32 16.16 1.11
N ALA A 64 9.19 17.16 0.23
CA ALA A 64 9.34 18.56 0.61
C ALA A 64 8.29 19.00 1.63
N GLN A 65 7.02 18.55 1.48
CA GLN A 65 5.96 18.87 2.44
C GLN A 65 6.21 18.21 3.80
N VAL A 66 6.60 16.94 3.82
CA VAL A 66 6.83 16.18 5.06
C VAL A 66 8.09 16.68 5.79
N SER A 67 9.12 17.12 5.05
CA SER A 67 10.36 17.69 5.61
C SER A 67 10.13 18.91 6.48
N ILE A 68 9.04 19.66 6.26
CA ILE A 68 8.69 20.84 7.07
C ILE A 68 8.35 20.45 8.51
N ILE A 69 7.63 19.33 8.70
CA ILE A 69 7.14 18.89 10.01
C ILE A 69 8.02 17.83 10.67
N LEU A 70 8.97 17.27 9.92
CA LEU A 70 9.84 16.18 10.38
C LEU A 70 10.65 16.54 11.64
N PRO A 71 11.26 17.73 11.76
CA PRO A 71 12.04 18.09 12.95
C PRO A 71 11.24 18.03 14.27
N ASP A 72 9.95 18.36 14.23
CA ASP A 72 9.06 18.41 15.40
C ASP A 72 8.28 17.10 15.61
N SER A 73 8.52 16.09 14.76
CA SER A 73 7.80 14.82 14.80
C SER A 73 8.39 13.83 15.79
N PRO A 74 7.61 12.82 16.28
CA PRO A 74 8.13 11.80 17.17
C PRO A 74 9.33 11.04 16.58
N PRO A 75 10.34 10.63 17.38
CA PRO A 75 11.57 10.01 16.86
C PRO A 75 11.34 8.77 15.99
N ARG A 76 10.31 7.97 16.30
CA ARG A 76 9.94 6.80 15.48
C ARG A 76 9.49 7.20 14.07
N PHE A 77 8.79 8.31 13.93
CA PHE A 77 8.35 8.83 12.63
C PHE A 77 9.51 9.39 11.82
N VAL A 78 10.43 10.12 12.48
CA VAL A 78 11.66 10.63 11.85
C VAL A 78 12.51 9.49 11.31
N ASN A 79 12.78 8.48 12.16
CA ASN A 79 13.57 7.32 11.75
C ASN A 79 12.95 6.59 10.57
N LEU A 80 11.63 6.35 10.57
CA LEU A 80 10.94 5.71 9.45
C LEU A 80 11.10 6.50 8.14
N ASN A 81 10.94 7.83 8.20
CA ASN A 81 11.05 8.69 7.02
C ASN A 81 12.46 8.68 6.43
N ASN A 82 13.51 8.63 7.26
CA ASN A 82 14.89 8.55 6.76
C ASN A 82 15.10 7.34 5.83
N TYR A 83 14.52 6.18 6.15
CA TYR A 83 14.58 4.99 5.28
C TYR A 83 13.63 5.12 4.08
N LEU A 84 12.39 5.56 4.31
CA LEU A 84 11.36 5.66 3.27
C LEU A 84 11.83 6.51 2.09
N TRP A 85 12.44 7.67 2.37
CA TRP A 85 12.92 8.60 1.35
C TRP A 85 14.21 8.13 0.70
N SER A 86 15.20 7.70 1.49
CA SER A 86 16.52 7.30 0.97
C SER A 86 16.44 6.06 0.06
N GLU A 87 15.56 5.12 0.38
CA GLU A 87 15.35 3.91 -0.40
C GLU A 87 14.23 4.05 -1.45
N ARG A 88 13.67 5.26 -1.62
CA ARG A 88 12.65 5.57 -2.64
C ARG A 88 11.48 4.60 -2.64
N TRP A 89 10.99 4.23 -1.45
CA TRP A 89 10.03 3.14 -1.27
C TRP A 89 8.83 3.26 -2.22
N LEU A 90 8.17 4.42 -2.23
CA LEU A 90 6.99 4.71 -3.08
C LEU A 90 7.21 4.38 -4.56
N GLU A 91 8.43 4.58 -5.05
CA GLU A 91 8.78 4.29 -6.43
C GLU A 91 9.03 2.80 -6.66
N ARG A 92 9.66 2.14 -5.68
CA ARG A 92 9.98 0.71 -5.69
C ARG A 92 8.77 -0.19 -5.43
N TYR A 93 7.67 0.33 -4.89
CA TYR A 93 6.41 -0.43 -4.77
C TYR A 93 5.96 -1.03 -6.10
N ARG A 94 6.35 -0.48 -7.25
CA ARG A 94 6.09 -1.08 -8.58
C ARG A 94 6.74 -2.46 -8.80
N GLU A 95 7.72 -2.84 -7.98
CA GLU A 95 8.50 -4.07 -8.10
C GLU A 95 7.95 -5.13 -7.15
N MET A 96 7.53 -6.26 -7.70
CA MET A 96 6.99 -7.38 -6.93
C MET A 96 8.01 -7.91 -5.90
N ASP A 97 9.28 -8.09 -6.28
CA ASP A 97 10.34 -8.50 -5.33
C ASP A 97 10.48 -7.52 -4.13
N PHE A 98 10.24 -6.23 -4.35
CA PHE A 98 10.26 -5.25 -3.27
C PHE A 98 9.08 -5.43 -2.31
N ILE A 99 7.90 -5.78 -2.82
CA ILE A 99 6.73 -6.10 -2.00
C ILE A 99 7.01 -7.28 -1.07
N GLN A 100 7.63 -8.35 -1.57
CA GLN A 100 8.04 -9.48 -0.73
C GLN A 100 8.99 -9.05 0.40
N ASN A 101 9.95 -8.18 0.10
CA ASN A 101 10.89 -7.64 1.09
C ASN A 101 10.18 -6.79 2.15
N VAL A 102 9.21 -5.97 1.75
CA VAL A 102 8.39 -5.17 2.66
C VAL A 102 7.61 -6.07 3.63
N LEU A 103 6.93 -7.10 3.12
CA LEU A 103 6.17 -8.04 3.95
C LEU A 103 7.08 -8.80 4.94
N ASN A 104 8.24 -9.27 4.46
CA ASN A 104 9.26 -9.89 5.30
C ASN A 104 9.79 -8.96 6.40
N GLY A 105 10.03 -7.69 6.06
CA GLY A 105 10.45 -6.66 7.01
C GLY A 105 9.39 -6.40 8.09
N MET A 106 8.12 -6.36 7.71
CA MET A 106 6.99 -6.21 8.65
C MET A 106 6.86 -7.41 9.60
N ALA A 107 6.92 -8.64 9.08
CA ALA A 107 6.92 -9.87 9.88
C ALA A 107 8.08 -9.89 10.89
N SER A 108 9.29 -9.56 10.44
CA SER A 108 10.50 -9.57 11.28
C SER A 108 10.39 -8.63 12.49
N ARG A 109 9.65 -7.52 12.35
CA ARG A 109 9.46 -6.53 13.43
C ARG A 109 8.38 -6.93 14.43
N ARG A 110 7.47 -7.85 14.07
CA ARG A 110 6.31 -8.24 14.90
C ARG A 110 6.02 -9.74 14.77
N PRO A 111 6.38 -10.57 15.77
CA PRO A 111 6.13 -12.02 15.74
C PRO A 111 4.68 -12.43 15.47
N ARG A 112 3.71 -11.62 15.92
CA ARG A 112 2.27 -11.87 15.66
C ARG A 112 1.88 -11.80 14.18
N LEU A 113 2.70 -11.16 13.34
CA LEU A 113 2.49 -10.97 11.92
C LEU A 113 3.41 -11.85 11.07
N ASP A 114 3.96 -12.93 11.63
CA ASP A 114 4.88 -13.82 10.91
C ASP A 114 4.29 -14.41 9.61
N ALA A 115 2.97 -14.62 9.58
CA ALA A 115 2.24 -15.06 8.39
C ALA A 115 2.34 -14.08 7.18
N LEU A 116 2.83 -12.85 7.37
CA LEU A 116 3.11 -11.94 6.25
C LEU A 116 4.24 -12.46 5.34
N ARG A 117 5.15 -13.30 5.85
CA ARG A 117 6.21 -13.88 5.02
C ARG A 117 5.63 -14.75 3.92
N ASP A 118 4.68 -15.59 4.30
CA ASP A 118 4.06 -16.56 3.40
C ASP A 118 2.93 -15.96 2.59
N SER A 119 2.33 -14.84 3.04
CA SER A 119 1.22 -14.17 2.35
C SER A 119 1.59 -13.60 0.98
N TRP A 120 2.90 -13.47 0.71
CA TRP A 120 3.45 -13.23 -0.60
C TRP A 120 2.91 -14.20 -1.67
N HIS A 121 2.84 -15.49 -1.35
CA HIS A 121 2.39 -16.49 -2.32
C HIS A 121 0.93 -16.31 -2.72
N ASP A 122 0.07 -15.84 -1.80
CA ASP A 122 -1.33 -15.55 -2.09
C ASP A 122 -1.46 -14.33 -3.04
N LEU A 123 -0.55 -13.35 -2.92
CA LEU A 123 -0.51 -12.21 -3.84
C LEU A 123 -0.05 -12.62 -5.24
N ASP A 124 1.00 -13.43 -5.33
CA ASP A 124 1.56 -13.90 -6.59
C ASP A 124 0.58 -14.80 -7.35
N GLU A 125 -0.08 -15.72 -6.65
CA GLU A 125 -1.09 -16.62 -7.23
C GLU A 125 -2.30 -15.87 -7.80
N HIS A 126 -2.70 -14.78 -7.15
CA HIS A 126 -3.91 -14.02 -7.51
C HIS A 126 -3.62 -12.66 -8.14
N TYR A 127 -2.40 -12.41 -8.60
CA TYR A 127 -1.95 -11.09 -9.06
C TYR A 127 -2.92 -10.44 -10.07
N ASP A 128 -3.26 -11.13 -11.16
CA ASP A 128 -4.14 -10.60 -12.22
C ASP A 128 -5.56 -10.34 -11.72
N ALA A 129 -6.07 -11.22 -10.84
CA ALA A 129 -7.39 -11.07 -10.25
C ALA A 129 -7.44 -9.87 -9.30
N LEU A 130 -6.39 -9.67 -8.50
CA LEU A 130 -6.23 -8.52 -7.61
C LEU A 130 -6.11 -7.22 -8.41
N GLU A 131 -5.35 -7.22 -9.51
CA GLU A 131 -5.25 -6.07 -10.40
C GLU A 131 -6.61 -5.67 -10.98
N THR A 132 -7.39 -6.67 -11.40
CA THR A 132 -8.76 -6.47 -11.88
C THR A 132 -9.64 -5.82 -10.81
N ARG A 133 -9.56 -6.28 -9.55
CA ARG A 133 -10.31 -5.69 -8.44
C ARG A 133 -9.84 -4.25 -8.15
N PHE A 134 -8.54 -4.00 -8.15
CA PHE A 134 -7.98 -2.66 -7.98
C PHE A 134 -8.63 -1.66 -8.94
N TRP A 135 -8.72 -1.99 -10.22
CA TRP A 135 -9.34 -1.11 -11.22
C TRP A 135 -10.85 -0.92 -11.06
N GLN A 136 -11.53 -1.86 -10.40
CA GLN A 136 -12.96 -1.73 -10.13
C GLN A 136 -13.25 -0.73 -9.01
N PHE A 137 -12.44 -0.67 -7.95
CA PHE A 137 -12.75 0.19 -6.80
C PHE A 137 -11.88 1.46 -6.70
N TYR A 138 -10.60 1.40 -7.07
CA TYR A 138 -9.67 2.50 -6.78
C TYR A 138 -10.04 3.83 -7.44
N PRO A 139 -10.43 3.89 -8.74
CA PRO A 139 -10.87 5.15 -9.36
C PRO A 139 -12.12 5.75 -8.71
N ARG A 140 -13.05 4.90 -8.23
CA ARG A 140 -14.25 5.36 -7.52
C ARG A 140 -13.86 6.01 -6.19
N MET A 141 -12.96 5.38 -5.43
CA MET A 141 -12.47 5.95 -4.18
C MET A 141 -11.72 7.27 -4.37
N MET A 142 -10.87 7.37 -5.39
CA MET A 142 -10.18 8.62 -5.72
C MET A 142 -11.17 9.76 -6.01
N THR A 143 -12.27 9.45 -6.69
CA THR A 143 -13.31 10.43 -7.01
C THR A 143 -14.03 10.91 -5.74
N GLN A 144 -14.43 9.99 -4.85
CA GLN A 144 -15.04 10.33 -3.56
C GLN A 144 -14.11 11.17 -2.67
N ALA A 145 -12.81 10.83 -2.65
CA ALA A 145 -11.81 11.58 -1.91
C ALA A 145 -11.68 13.03 -2.39
N LYS A 146 -11.66 13.24 -3.72
CA LYS A 146 -11.61 14.58 -4.33
C LYS A 146 -12.86 15.40 -3.97
N ASN A 147 -14.02 14.76 -3.91
CA ASN A 147 -15.29 15.41 -3.57
C ASN A 147 -15.45 15.70 -2.06
N LYS A 148 -14.48 15.31 -1.22
CA LYS A 148 -14.57 15.36 0.26
C LYS A 148 -15.76 14.57 0.82
N GLU A 149 -16.16 13.51 0.13
CA GLU A 149 -17.27 12.63 0.53
C GLU A 149 -16.79 11.47 1.42
N LEU A 150 -15.56 11.55 1.97
CA LEU A 150 -14.92 10.58 2.87
C LEU A 150 -14.74 11.12 4.30
#